data_AF-A0A392SDQ4-F1
#
_entry.id   AF-A0A392SDQ4-F1
#
_cell.length_a   1.000
_cell.length_b   1.000
_cell.length_c   1.000
_cell.angle_alpha   90.00
_cell.angle_beta   90.00
_cell.angle_gamma   90.00
#
_symmetry.space_group_name_H-M   'P 1'
#
loop_
_entity.id
_entity.type
_entity.pdbx_description
1 polymer ?
#
loop_
_entity_poly.entity_id
_entity_poly.type
_entity_poly.pdbx_seq_one_letter_code
_entity_poly.pdbx_strand_id
1 'polypeptide(L)' 'MVGDALGMNMSYEGGGEEELIPNDKALKFYAMMEEVNKTLFEGASDSKLSMCVRLLAAKSNWNVPEDCLEFFS' A
#
# COMPACT_ATOMS: atom_id res chain seq x y z
N MET A 1 13.82 -8.46 -26.57
CA MET A 1 12.97 -7.56 -27.38
C MET A 1 11.52 -7.93 -27.12
N VAL A 2 10.88 -7.30 -26.13
CA VAL A 2 9.47 -7.51 -25.71
C VAL A 2 8.66 -6.20 -25.82
N GLY A 3 9.29 -5.11 -26.30
CA GLY A 3 8.65 -3.79 -26.42
C GLY A 3 7.77 -3.62 -27.66
N ASP A 4 8.07 -4.30 -28.77
CA ASP A 4 7.41 -4.05 -30.06
C ASP A 4 6.08 -4.81 -30.25
N ALA A 5 5.74 -5.76 -29.36
CA ALA A 5 4.57 -6.64 -29.54
C ALA A 5 3.24 -6.04 -29.06
N LEU A 6 3.25 -4.91 -28.34
CA LEU A 6 2.04 -4.31 -27.75
C LEU A 6 1.58 -3.02 -28.41
N GLY A 7 2.30 -2.50 -29.42
CA GLY A 7 1.89 -1.28 -30.13
C GLY A 7 1.69 -0.04 -29.24
N MET A 8 2.18 -0.06 -28.01
CA MET A 8 2.11 1.07 -27.08
C MET A 8 3.36 1.91 -27.27
N ASN A 9 3.16 3.08 -27.86
CA ASN A 9 4.18 4.11 -27.96
C ASN A 9 4.53 4.58 -26.54
N MET A 10 5.71 4.20 -26.03
CA MET A 10 6.27 4.65 -24.74
C MET A 10 6.87 6.06 -24.84
N SER A 11 6.39 6.90 -25.74
CA SER A 11 6.61 8.34 -25.65
C SER A 11 5.79 8.86 -24.47
N TYR A 12 6.36 8.77 -23.26
CA TYR A 12 5.98 9.68 -22.19
C TYR A 12 6.41 11.07 -22.66
N GLU A 13 5.51 11.77 -23.34
CA GLU A 13 5.69 13.21 -23.48
C GLU A 13 5.52 13.77 -22.08
N GLY A 14 6.62 14.28 -21.51
CA GLY A 14 6.61 15.06 -20.28
C GLY A 14 5.79 16.34 -20.49
N GLY A 15 4.47 16.20 -20.50
CA GLY A 15 3.52 17.28 -20.32
C GLY A 15 3.49 17.60 -18.83
N GLY A 16 3.66 18.88 -18.51
CA GLY A 16 3.79 19.37 -17.13
C GLY A 16 2.82 18.69 -16.18
N GLU A 17 3.35 18.24 -15.06
CA GLU A 17 2.57 17.71 -13.94
C GLU A 17 1.68 18.83 -13.42
N GLU A 18 0.53 19.07 -14.07
CA GLU A 18 -0.57 19.75 -13.43
C GLU A 18 -0.88 18.91 -12.19
N GLU A 19 -0.69 19.49 -11.00
CA GLU A 19 -1.06 18.86 -9.74
C GLU A 19 -2.51 18.36 -9.86
N LEU A 20 -2.67 17.05 -10.03
CA LEU A 20 -3.97 16.44 -10.19
C LEU A 20 -4.73 16.62 -8.89
N ILE A 21 -5.69 17.55 -8.88
CA ILE A 21 -6.60 17.73 -7.75
C ILE A 21 -7.30 16.39 -7.50
N PRO A 22 -7.15 15.78 -6.30
CA PRO A 22 -7.76 14.48 -6.03
C PRO A 22 -9.28 14.57 -6.17
N ASN A 23 -9.86 13.66 -6.94
CA ASN A 23 -11.33 13.57 -7.03
C ASN A 23 -11.94 13.13 -5.67
N ASP A 24 -13.25 13.30 -5.52
CA ASP A 24 -13.96 12.97 -4.27
C ASP A 24 -13.74 11.53 -3.78
N LYS A 25 -13.56 10.56 -4.68
CA LYS A 25 -13.29 9.17 -4.30
C LYS A 25 -11.89 9.03 -3.74
N ALA A 26 -10.91 9.67 -4.36
CA ALA A 26 -9.53 9.70 -3.87
C ALA A 26 -9.46 10.38 -2.49
N LEU A 27 -10.12 11.54 -2.32
CA LEU A 27 -10.16 12.23 -1.03
C LEU A 27 -10.77 11.36 0.08
N LYS A 28 -11.91 10.70 -0.20
CA LYS A 28 -12.53 9.77 0.76
C LYS A 28 -11.63 8.59 1.10
N PHE A 29 -10.94 8.04 0.10
CA PHE A 29 -9.97 6.98 0.31
C PHE A 29 -8.81 7.45 1.19
N TYR A 30 -8.23 8.62 0.92
CA TYR A 30 -7.14 9.18 1.72
C TYR A 30 -7.56 9.46 3.16
N ALA A 31 -8.74 10.04 3.38
CA ALA A 31 -9.26 10.26 4.73
C ALA A 31 -9.43 8.94 5.51
N MET A 32 -9.90 7.88 4.83
CA MET A 32 -9.98 6.55 5.43
C MET A 32 -8.58 5.99 5.76
N MET A 33 -7.64 6.11 4.83
CA MET A 33 -6.26 5.65 5.00
C MET A 33 -5.56 6.35 6.16
N GLU A 34 -5.74 7.67 6.28
CA GLU A 34 -5.20 8.46 7.37
C GLU A 34 -5.76 7.97 8.72
N GLU A 35 -7.08 7.72 8.80
CA GLU A 35 -7.73 7.23 10.01
C GLU A 35 -7.21 5.85 10.43
N VAL A 36 -7.08 4.90 9.49
CA VAL A 36 -6.59 3.54 9.80
C VAL A 36 -5.09 3.48 10.06
N ASN A 37 -4.34 4.51 9.65
CA ASN A 37 -2.91 4.61 9.90
C ASN A 37 -2.56 5.27 11.24
N LYS A 38 -3.55 5.75 12.01
CA LYS A 38 -3.33 6.17 13.40
C LYS A 38 -2.88 4.99 14.26
N THR A 39 -2.05 5.28 15.26
CA THR A 39 -1.60 4.29 16.24
C THR A 39 -2.79 3.67 16.97
N LEU A 40 -2.67 2.40 17.33
CA LEU A 40 -3.76 1.65 17.97
C LEU A 40 -4.16 2.23 19.33
N PHE A 41 -3.17 2.70 20.10
CA PHE A 41 -3.31 3.36 21.39
C PHE A 41 -2.07 4.24 21.64
N GLU A 42 -2.09 5.03 22.72
CA GLU A 42 -0.98 5.90 23.09
C GLU A 42 0.29 5.09 23.39
N GLY A 43 1.41 5.47 22.77
CA GLY A 43 2.69 4.76 22.89
C GLY A 43 2.83 3.52 22.00
N ALA A 44 1.81 3.13 21.24
CA ALA A 44 1.94 2.06 20.27
C ALA A 44 2.73 2.50 19.03
N SER A 45 3.63 1.65 18.56
CA SER A 45 4.33 1.82 17.27
C SER A 45 3.42 1.53 16.08
N ASP A 46 2.40 0.70 16.31
CA ASP A 46 1.64 0.04 15.26
C ASP A 46 0.26 0.68 15.07
N SER A 47 -0.13 0.86 13.82
CA SER A 47 -1.48 1.22 13.38
C SER A 47 -2.28 -0.01 12.95
N LYS A 48 -3.61 0.13 12.83
CA LYS A 48 -4.47 -0.91 12.25
C LYS A 48 -3.97 -1.32 10.87
N LEU A 49 -3.60 -0.34 10.05
CA LEU A 49 -3.02 -0.57 8.72
C LEU A 49 -1.75 -1.42 8.80
N SER A 50 -0.80 -1.03 9.64
CA SER A 50 0.48 -1.74 9.77
C SER A 50 0.33 -3.18 10.29
N MET A 51 -0.66 -3.42 11.16
CA MET A 51 -0.98 -4.76 11.65
C MET A 51 -1.62 -5.61 10.56
N CYS A 52 -2.56 -5.07 9.79
CA CYS A 52 -3.15 -5.77 8.65
C CYS A 52 -2.08 -6.19 7.62
N VAL A 53 -1.14 -5.29 7.31
CA VAL A 53 -0.02 -5.60 6.40
C VAL A 53 0.83 -6.74 6.96
N ARG A 54 1.22 -6.69 8.24
CA ARG A 54 2.00 -7.77 8.87
C ARG A 54 1.26 -9.09 8.90
N LEU A 55 -0.03 -9.11 9.21
CA LEU A 55 -0.86 -10.32 9.21
C LEU A 55 -1.00 -10.92 7.81
N LEU A 56 -1.17 -10.08 6.78
CA LEU A 56 -1.23 -10.53 5.39
C LEU A 56 0.12 -11.09 4.91
N ALA A 57 1.22 -10.43 5.27
CA ALA A 57 2.57 -10.91 4.98
C ALA A 57 2.84 -12.24 5.68
N ALA A 58 2.50 -12.35 6.97
CA ALA A 58 2.64 -13.57 7.75
C ALA A 58 1.91 -14.74 7.09
N LYS A 59 0.64 -14.53 6.70
CA LYS A 59 -0.16 -15.55 6.01
C LYS A 59 0.38 -15.92 4.63
N SER A 60 0.94 -14.95 3.90
CA SER A 60 1.41 -15.19 2.53
C SER A 60 2.78 -15.87 2.48
N ASN A 61 3.65 -15.51 3.41
CA ASN A 61 5.03 -15.99 3.44
C ASN A 61 5.19 -17.31 4.18
N TRP A 62 4.34 -17.58 5.19
CA TRP A 62 4.39 -18.80 5.98
C TRP A 62 3.06 -19.54 5.88
N ASN A 63 3.13 -20.80 5.46
CA ASN A 63 1.96 -21.69 5.43
C ASN A 63 1.72 -22.39 6.78
N VAL A 64 2.67 -22.24 7.72
CA VAL A 64 2.66 -22.82 9.07
C VAL A 64 2.62 -21.64 10.07
N PRO A 65 1.58 -21.52 10.92
CA PRO A 65 1.42 -20.38 11.83
C PRO A 65 2.57 -20.20 12.83
N GLU A 66 3.21 -21.28 13.25
CA GLU A 66 4.29 -21.25 14.23
C GLU A 66 5.54 -20.55 13.69
N ASP A 67 5.81 -20.70 12.39
CA ASP A 67 6.98 -20.12 11.74
C ASP A 67 6.85 -18.59 11.55
N CYS A 68 5.64 -18.04 11.64
CA CYS A 68 5.43 -16.60 11.51
C CYS A 68 5.55 -15.84 12.84
N LEU A 69 5.70 -16.52 13.98
CA LEU A 69 5.76 -15.87 15.30
C LEU A 69 6.98 -14.97 15.46
N GLU A 70 8.15 -15.39 14.95
CA GLU A 70 9.39 -14.57 14.97
C GLU A 70 9.27 -13.29 14.14
N PHE A 71 8.31 -13.21 13.21
CA PHE A 71 8.07 -12.00 12.42
C PHE A 71 7.35 -10.90 13.21
N PHE A 72 6.73 -11.24 14.34
CA PHE A 72 6.00 -10.30 15.20
C PHE A 72 6.74 -9.91 16.49
N SER A 73 7.91 -10.51 16.76
CA SER A 73 8.78 -10.19 17.90
C SER A 73 9.67 -9.00 17.62
#